data_AF-A0A838U5H0-F1
#
_entry.id   AF-A0A838U5H0-F1
#
_cell.length_a   1.000
_cell.length_b   1.000
_cell.length_c   1.000
_cell.angle_alpha   90.00
_cell.angle_beta   90.00
_cell.angle_gamma   90.00
#
_symmetry.space_group_name_H-M   'P 1'
#
loop_
_entity.id
_entity.type
_entity.pdbx_description
1 polymer ?
#
loop_
_entity_poly.entity_id
_entity_poly.type
_entity_poly.pdbx_seq_one_letter_code
_entity_poly.pdbx_strand_id
1 'polypeptide(L)'
;MNSITKDKIKKFIVYINEFDKFDENNEPVCRNNECIKKVCKPFRKYCSKKCSKEFSKWYNSNFYWSRVRSSVFKRDDFTCQICEIKLHKRKRYNKLKQNWLECDHIVPKVYYYDFGYRFDTLENKIKTIIEFFHNKDNLRTLCYNCHKQVTLNNKRQKRLMIKSED
;
A
#
# COMPACT_ATOMS: atom_id res chain seq x y z
N MET A 1 14.83 -31.39 -9.59
CA MET A 1 15.52 -30.10 -9.83
C MET A 1 14.60 -29.19 -10.63
N ASN A 2 13.87 -28.28 -9.98
CA ASN A 2 13.14 -27.21 -10.67
C ASN A 2 13.51 -25.90 -10.02
N SER A 3 14.07 -25.02 -10.83
CA SER A 3 14.71 -23.77 -10.46
C SER A 3 13.75 -22.87 -9.69
N ILE A 4 14.11 -22.53 -8.46
CA ILE A 4 13.62 -21.34 -7.77
C ILE A 4 14.20 -20.15 -8.55
N THR A 5 13.57 -19.83 -9.68
CA THR A 5 13.83 -18.60 -10.43
C THR A 5 13.64 -17.45 -9.47
N LYS A 6 14.64 -16.56 -9.40
CA LYS A 6 14.60 -15.29 -8.70
C LYS A 6 13.31 -14.57 -9.08
N ASP A 7 12.26 -14.73 -8.29
CA ASP A 7 11.00 -14.04 -8.49
C ASP A 7 11.33 -12.55 -8.47
N LYS A 8 11.22 -11.91 -9.64
CA LYS A 8 11.26 -10.45 -9.75
C LYS A 8 10.29 -9.95 -8.69
N ILE A 9 10.78 -9.11 -7.77
CA ILE A 9 9.96 -8.51 -6.71
C ILE A 9 8.68 -8.00 -7.36
N LYS A 10 7.56 -8.70 -7.15
CA LYS A 10 6.26 -8.31 -7.70
C LYS A 10 5.95 -6.94 -7.10
N LYS A 11 5.95 -5.91 -7.94
CA LYS A 11 5.61 -4.56 -7.52
C LYS A 11 4.09 -4.51 -7.38
N PHE A 12 3.60 -4.51 -6.14
CA PHE A 12 2.20 -4.29 -5.81
C PHE A 12 1.82 -2.83 -6.06
N ILE A 13 1.64 -2.49 -7.33
CA ILE A 13 1.30 -1.13 -7.79
C ILE A 13 0.01 -1.23 -8.61
N VAL A 14 -0.91 -0.32 -8.32
CA VAL A 14 -2.08 -0.06 -9.17
C VAL A 14 -1.85 1.30 -9.79
N TYR A 15 -1.74 1.34 -11.11
CA TYR A 15 -1.45 2.55 -11.85
C TYR A 15 -2.73 3.33 -12.15
N ILE A 16 -2.62 4.66 -12.14
CA ILE A 16 -3.76 5.56 -12.31
C ILE A 16 -4.49 5.39 -13.66
N ASN A 17 -3.78 4.94 -14.70
CA ASN A 17 -4.34 4.68 -16.02
C ASN A 17 -5.15 3.37 -16.09
N GLU A 18 -4.98 2.45 -15.13
CA GLU A 18 -5.84 1.26 -15.05
C GLU A 18 -7.29 1.63 -14.74
N PHE A 19 -7.54 2.83 -14.20
CA PHE A 19 -8.88 3.36 -13.94
C PHE A 19 -9.54 4.04 -15.14
N ASP A 20 -8.85 4.14 -16.28
CA ASP A 20 -9.45 4.71 -17.48
C ASP A 20 -10.61 3.85 -17.97
N LYS A 21 -11.76 4.49 -18.18
CA LYS A 21 -13.01 3.84 -18.59
C LYS A 21 -13.40 4.31 -19.98
N PHE A 22 -13.98 3.41 -20.75
CA PHE A 22 -14.55 3.66 -22.06
C PHE A 22 -15.96 3.06 -22.12
N ASP A 23 -16.84 3.67 -22.92
CA ASP A 23 -18.18 3.12 -23.19
C ASP A 23 -18.14 2.07 -24.32
N GLU A 24 -19.31 1.56 -24.70
CA GLU A 24 -19.48 0.58 -25.78
C GLU A 24 -18.99 1.08 -27.14
N ASN A 25 -18.95 2.39 -27.36
CA ASN A 25 -18.45 3.02 -28.58
C ASN A 25 -16.96 3.37 -28.48
N ASN A 26 -16.26 2.89 -27.44
CA ASN A 26 -14.88 3.21 -27.13
C ASN A 26 -14.64 4.72 -26.88
N GLU A 27 -15.67 5.45 -26.46
CA GLU A 27 -15.54 6.85 -26.06
C GLU A 27 -15.14 6.97 -24.58
N PRO A 28 -14.28 7.93 -24.22
CA PRO A 28 -13.78 8.05 -22.85
C PRO A 28 -14.88 8.48 -21.86
N VAL A 29 -15.01 7.69 -20.79
CA VAL A 29 -15.92 7.93 -19.65
C VAL A 29 -15.14 8.49 -18.46
N CYS A 30 -15.81 9.26 -17.61
CA CYS A 30 -15.23 9.86 -16.42
C CYS A 30 -14.56 8.80 -15.52
N ARG A 31 -13.25 8.94 -15.27
CA ARG A 31 -12.45 8.05 -14.41
C ARG A 31 -12.93 7.98 -12.96
N ASN A 32 -13.66 8.99 -12.47
CA ASN A 32 -14.12 9.00 -11.08
C ASN A 32 -14.96 7.76 -10.76
N ASN A 33 -14.81 7.28 -9.53
CA ASN A 33 -15.56 6.13 -9.03
C ASN A 33 -17.05 6.43 -9.15
N GLU A 34 -17.84 5.42 -9.54
CA GLU A 34 -19.31 5.49 -9.66
C GLU A 34 -19.84 6.52 -10.68
N CYS A 35 -18.97 7.19 -11.45
CA CYS A 35 -19.38 8.14 -12.48
C CYS A 35 -19.39 7.48 -13.86
N ILE A 36 -20.53 7.57 -14.56
CA ILE A 36 -20.74 7.05 -15.92
C ILE A 36 -20.83 8.14 -16.99
N LYS A 37 -20.66 9.41 -16.61
CA LYS A 37 -20.75 10.55 -17.54
C LYS A 37 -19.55 10.56 -18.50
N LYS A 38 -19.78 10.96 -19.75
CA LYS A 38 -18.71 11.18 -20.74
C LYS A 38 -17.72 12.26 -20.28
N VAL A 39 -16.47 12.11 -20.70
CA VAL A 39 -15.44 13.14 -20.49
C VAL A 39 -15.82 14.41 -21.25
N CYS A 40 -15.58 15.59 -20.66
CA CYS A 40 -15.85 16.87 -21.30
C CYS A 40 -14.64 17.81 -21.26
N LYS A 41 -14.46 18.62 -22.30
CA LYS A 41 -13.39 19.63 -22.35
C LYS A 41 -13.57 20.67 -21.21
N PRO A 42 -12.47 21.18 -20.61
CA PRO A 42 -11.06 20.95 -20.95
C PRO A 42 -10.44 19.68 -20.33
N PHE A 43 -11.22 18.88 -19.58
CA PHE A 43 -10.71 17.70 -18.90
C PHE A 43 -10.55 16.53 -19.89
N ARG A 44 -9.48 15.75 -19.75
CA ARG A 44 -9.19 14.61 -20.65
C ARG A 44 -9.63 13.25 -20.11
N LYS A 45 -9.98 13.17 -18.82
CA LYS A 45 -10.26 11.91 -18.10
C LYS A 45 -11.47 12.02 -17.15
N TYR A 46 -12.11 13.19 -17.07
CA TYR A 46 -13.18 13.47 -16.12
C TYR A 46 -14.29 14.28 -16.77
N CYS A 47 -15.51 14.16 -16.25
CA CYS A 47 -16.65 14.99 -16.68
C CYS A 47 -16.73 16.34 -15.94
N SER A 48 -15.92 16.56 -14.92
CA SER A 48 -15.92 17.80 -14.14
C SER A 48 -14.67 17.96 -13.28
N LYS A 49 -14.40 19.19 -12.85
CA LYS A 49 -13.38 19.50 -11.84
C LYS A 49 -13.64 18.80 -10.51
N LYS A 50 -14.92 18.65 -10.12
CA LYS A 50 -15.33 17.96 -8.89
C LYS A 50 -14.89 16.49 -8.93
N CYS A 51 -15.27 15.77 -9.99
CA CYS A 51 -14.91 14.36 -10.18
C CYS A 51 -13.39 14.15 -10.23
N SER A 52 -12.66 15.06 -10.89
CA SER A 52 -11.19 15.01 -10.91
C SER A 52 -10.58 15.13 -9.51
N LYS A 53 -11.08 16.07 -8.70
CA LYS A 53 -10.60 16.29 -7.32
C LYS A 53 -10.95 15.12 -6.40
N GLU A 54 -12.18 14.62 -6.47
CA GLU A 54 -12.65 13.48 -5.66
C GLU A 54 -11.81 12.25 -5.94
N PHE A 55 -11.68 11.86 -7.20
CA PHE A 55 -10.85 10.73 -7.60
C PHE A 55 -9.39 10.91 -7.17
N SER A 56 -8.81 12.10 -7.41
CA SER A 56 -7.43 12.36 -7.02
C SER A 56 -7.23 12.26 -5.51
N LYS A 57 -8.17 12.74 -4.70
CA LYS A 57 -8.11 12.64 -3.23
C LYS A 57 -8.17 11.18 -2.80
N TRP A 58 -9.10 10.41 -3.35
CA TRP A 58 -9.25 8.99 -3.06
C TRP A 58 -8.00 8.19 -3.48
N TYR A 59 -7.57 8.33 -4.74
CA TYR A 59 -6.41 7.62 -5.29
C TYR A 59 -5.13 7.95 -4.52
N ASN A 60 -4.89 9.24 -4.23
CA ASN A 60 -3.74 9.67 -3.45
C ASN A 60 -3.72 9.14 -2.03
N SER A 61 -4.90 8.99 -1.40
CA SER A 61 -4.99 8.53 -0.02
C SER A 61 -4.84 7.01 0.11
N ASN A 62 -5.15 6.26 -0.96
CA ASN A 62 -5.18 4.80 -0.95
C ASN A 62 -3.99 4.14 -1.65
N PHE A 63 -3.46 4.69 -2.73
CA PHE A 63 -2.45 4.00 -3.57
C PHE A 63 -1.04 4.59 -3.46
N TYR A 64 -0.88 5.82 -2.96
CA TYR A 64 0.45 6.39 -2.72
C TYR A 64 0.95 6.03 -1.32
N TRP A 65 1.94 5.13 -1.27
CA TRP A 65 2.56 4.69 -0.01
C TRP A 65 3.03 5.83 0.88
N SER A 66 3.59 6.91 0.31
CA SER A 66 4.05 8.06 1.09
C SER A 66 2.92 8.77 1.85
N ARG A 67 1.72 8.82 1.27
CA ARG A 67 0.52 9.40 1.90
C ARG A 67 -0.02 8.48 2.97
N VAL A 68 -0.12 7.19 2.68
CA VAL A 68 -0.53 6.14 3.63
C VAL A 68 0.41 6.14 4.85
N ARG A 69 1.72 5.99 4.63
CA ARG A 69 2.77 6.05 5.66
C ARG A 69 2.67 7.31 6.51
N SER A 70 2.52 8.47 5.89
CA SER A 70 2.40 9.74 6.61
C SER A 70 1.15 9.78 7.49
N SER A 71 0.04 9.18 7.04
CA SER A 71 -1.19 9.09 7.83
C SER A 71 -1.05 8.15 9.03
N VAL A 72 -0.37 7.01 8.88
CA VAL A 72 -0.08 6.07 9.97
C VAL A 72 0.81 6.74 11.02
N PHE A 73 1.89 7.40 10.60
CA PHE A 73 2.76 8.11 11.54
C PHE A 73 2.05 9.24 12.30
N LYS A 74 1.08 9.91 11.68
CA LYS A 74 0.27 10.93 12.36
C LYS A 74 -0.71 10.32 13.34
N ARG A 75 -1.35 9.20 12.98
CA ARG A 75 -2.25 8.44 13.86
C ARG A 75 -1.52 8.00 15.13
N ASP A 76 -0.31 7.48 14.96
CA ASP A 76 0.51 6.95 16.05
C ASP A 76 1.31 8.05 16.78
N ASP A 77 1.04 9.33 16.49
CA ASP A 77 1.78 10.49 17.02
C ASP A 77 3.31 10.32 17.00
N PHE A 78 3.83 9.77 15.90
CA PHE A 78 5.26 9.49 15.70
C PHE A 78 5.88 8.62 16.81
N THR A 79 5.07 7.72 17.38
CA THR A 79 5.42 6.84 18.50
C THR A 79 5.50 5.40 18.04
N CYS A 80 6.60 4.72 18.38
CA CYS A 80 6.74 3.29 18.14
C CYS A 80 5.65 2.52 18.88
N GLN A 81 4.90 1.68 18.18
CA GLN A 81 3.79 0.90 18.73
C GLN A 81 4.23 -0.38 19.48
N ILE A 82 5.54 -0.59 19.65
CA ILE A 82 6.09 -1.73 20.43
C ILE A 82 6.78 -1.23 21.70
N CYS A 83 7.69 -0.27 21.58
CA CYS A 83 8.49 0.22 22.72
C CYS A 83 8.16 1.65 23.14
N GLU A 84 7.12 2.25 22.56
CA GLU A 84 6.59 3.57 22.94
C GLU A 84 7.55 4.76 22.78
N ILE A 85 8.73 4.55 22.17
CA ILE A 85 9.64 5.66 21.89
C ILE A 85 9.02 6.63 20.87
N LYS A 86 8.96 7.89 21.25
CA LYS A 86 8.44 8.98 20.42
C LYS A 86 9.57 9.72 19.73
N LEU A 87 9.53 9.82 18.39
CA LEU A 87 10.52 10.56 17.62
C LEU A 87 9.97 11.89 17.13
N HIS A 88 10.67 12.98 17.45
CA HIS A 88 10.25 14.32 17.06
C HIS A 88 10.18 14.46 15.53
N LYS A 89 9.13 15.17 15.06
CA LYS A 89 8.83 15.36 13.63
C LYS A 89 9.99 15.89 12.78
N ARG A 90 10.87 16.69 13.37
CA ARG A 90 12.04 17.29 12.70
C ARG A 90 13.32 16.44 12.77
N LYS A 91 13.36 15.42 13.64
CA LYS A 91 14.53 14.52 13.84
C LYS A 91 14.25 13.09 13.37
N ARG A 92 13.30 12.93 12.43
CA ARG A 92 12.72 11.64 12.01
C ARG A 92 13.67 10.68 11.29
N TYR A 93 14.81 11.17 10.83
CA TYR A 93 15.73 10.34 10.08
C TYR A 93 17.18 10.74 10.36
N ASN A 94 17.85 9.92 11.16
CA ASN A 94 19.29 9.94 11.27
C ASN A 94 19.81 8.52 11.06
N LYS A 95 20.37 8.27 9.87
CA LYS A 95 20.87 6.95 9.48
C LYS A 95 22.06 6.51 10.36
N LEU A 96 22.97 7.44 10.68
CA LEU A 96 24.16 7.17 11.50
C LEU A 96 23.78 6.75 12.92
N LYS A 97 22.78 7.42 13.51
CA LYS A 97 22.27 7.13 14.85
C LYS A 97 21.19 6.05 14.88
N GLN A 98 20.89 5.41 13.73
CA GLN A 98 19.85 4.39 13.65
C GLN A 98 18.49 4.87 14.19
N ASN A 99 18.19 6.14 13.96
CA ASN A 99 17.06 6.83 14.60
C ASN A 99 16.06 7.31 13.54
N TRP A 100 15.15 6.42 13.18
CA TRP A 100 14.00 6.76 12.34
C TRP A 100 12.81 5.85 12.61
N LEU A 101 11.65 6.29 12.13
CA LEU A 101 10.41 5.51 12.14
C LEU A 101 10.21 4.81 10.81
N GLU A 102 9.82 3.55 10.87
CA GLU A 102 9.30 2.78 9.75
C GLU A 102 7.81 2.53 9.93
N CYS A 103 7.10 2.44 8.81
CA CYS A 103 5.72 1.97 8.78
C CYS A 103 5.77 0.53 8.30
N ASP A 104 5.37 -0.39 9.17
CA ASP A 104 5.46 -1.83 8.93
C ASP A 104 4.08 -2.47 9.03
N HIS A 105 3.95 -3.62 8.40
CA HIS A 105 2.73 -4.42 8.44
C HIS A 105 2.62 -5.17 9.78
N ILE A 106 1.42 -5.19 10.37
CA ILE A 106 1.12 -6.02 11.55
C ILE A 106 1.08 -7.48 11.14
N VAL A 107 0.26 -7.79 10.13
CA VAL A 107 0.24 -9.05 9.40
C VAL A 107 1.18 -8.93 8.19
N PRO A 108 2.31 -9.67 8.16
CA PRO A 108 3.31 -9.53 7.11
C PRO A 108 2.79 -9.72 5.69
N LYS A 109 3.39 -8.99 4.74
CA LYS A 109 3.06 -9.03 3.31
C LYS A 109 3.00 -10.43 2.69
N VAL A 110 3.77 -11.38 3.23
CA VAL A 110 3.85 -12.74 2.70
C VAL A 110 2.54 -13.51 2.82
N TYR A 111 1.70 -13.18 3.81
CA TYR A 111 0.47 -13.92 4.09
C TYR A 111 -0.73 -13.46 3.26
N TYR A 112 -0.61 -12.41 2.44
CA TYR A 112 -1.78 -11.85 1.74
C TYR A 112 -2.55 -12.92 0.92
N TYR A 113 -1.83 -13.88 0.32
CA TYR A 113 -2.45 -14.95 -0.46
C TYR A 113 -3.27 -15.91 0.41
N ASP A 114 -2.78 -16.19 1.62
CA ASP A 114 -3.42 -17.08 2.60
C ASP A 114 -4.70 -16.46 3.17
N PHE A 115 -4.76 -15.12 3.22
CA PHE A 115 -5.98 -14.36 3.53
C PHE A 115 -6.94 -14.21 2.33
N GLY A 116 -6.72 -14.94 1.23
CA GLY A 116 -7.60 -14.95 0.06
C GLY A 116 -7.41 -13.79 -0.92
N TYR A 117 -6.42 -12.92 -0.71
CA TYR A 117 -6.14 -11.81 -1.63
C TYR A 117 -5.41 -12.28 -2.90
N ARG A 118 -5.66 -11.59 -4.01
CA ARG A 118 -5.08 -11.88 -5.34
C ARG A 118 -4.66 -10.57 -6.03
N PHE A 119 -3.70 -10.65 -6.95
CA PHE A 119 -3.16 -9.48 -7.65
C PHE A 119 -3.16 -9.67 -9.17
N ASP A 120 -4.31 -10.10 -9.70
CA ASP A 120 -4.53 -10.53 -11.08
C ASP A 120 -5.43 -9.57 -11.87
N THR A 121 -6.63 -9.25 -11.37
CA THR A 121 -7.57 -8.29 -11.97
C THR A 121 -7.46 -6.91 -11.34
N LEU A 122 -7.89 -5.85 -12.02
CA LEU A 122 -7.89 -4.50 -11.43
C LEU A 122 -8.69 -4.46 -10.11
N GLU A 123 -9.85 -5.10 -10.06
CA GLU A 123 -10.68 -5.22 -8.87
C GLU A 123 -9.91 -5.87 -7.72
N ASN A 124 -9.30 -7.03 -7.98
CA ASN A 124 -8.52 -7.75 -6.98
C ASN A 124 -7.29 -6.97 -6.53
N LYS A 125 -6.61 -6.25 -7.44
CA LYS A 125 -5.50 -5.37 -7.08
C LYS A 125 -5.95 -4.22 -6.18
N ILE A 126 -7.06 -3.55 -6.51
CA ILE A 126 -7.65 -2.47 -5.69
C ILE A 126 -7.98 -3.00 -4.30
N LYS A 127 -8.72 -4.11 -4.24
CA LYS A 127 -9.12 -4.78 -3.00
C LYS A 127 -7.89 -5.11 -2.15
N THR A 128 -6.91 -5.80 -2.72
CA THR A 128 -5.68 -6.21 -2.02
C THR A 128 -4.86 -5.02 -1.53
N ILE A 129 -4.78 -3.92 -2.29
CA ILE A 129 -4.10 -2.71 -1.80
C ILE A 129 -4.86 -2.08 -0.65
N ILE A 130 -6.16 -1.82 -0.82
CA ILE A 130 -6.95 -1.06 0.17
C ILE A 130 -7.15 -1.85 1.45
N GLU A 131 -7.48 -3.14 1.34
CA GLU A 131 -7.88 -3.97 2.48
C GLU A 131 -6.69 -4.66 3.17
N PHE A 132 -5.55 -4.85 2.50
CA PHE A 132 -4.39 -5.53 3.08
C PHE A 132 -3.12 -4.69 3.13
N PHE A 133 -2.60 -4.25 1.97
CA PHE A 133 -1.26 -3.62 1.93
C PHE A 133 -1.23 -2.19 2.47
N HIS A 134 -2.24 -1.39 2.18
CA HIS A 134 -2.35 0.01 2.60
C HIS A 134 -3.46 0.21 3.64
N ASN A 135 -4.06 -0.88 4.12
CA ASN A 135 -4.99 -0.84 5.23
C ASN A 135 -4.27 -0.33 6.48
N LYS A 136 -4.73 0.80 7.00
CA LYS A 136 -4.11 1.44 8.16
C LYS A 136 -4.17 0.56 9.40
N ASP A 137 -5.19 -0.26 9.55
CA ASP A 137 -5.35 -1.15 10.70
C ASP A 137 -4.38 -2.33 10.65
N ASN A 138 -3.87 -2.66 9.45
CA ASN A 138 -2.77 -3.59 9.26
C ASN A 138 -1.39 -2.91 9.24
N LEU A 139 -1.31 -1.62 9.55
CA LEU A 139 -0.06 -0.86 9.56
C LEU A 139 0.22 -0.26 10.93
N ARG A 140 1.50 -0.21 11.30
CA ARG A 140 1.97 0.38 12.55
C ARG A 140 3.27 1.14 12.38
N THR A 141 3.48 2.12 13.24
CA THR A 141 4.75 2.83 13.37
C THR A 141 5.71 2.05 14.25
N LEU A 142 6.92 1.79 13.77
CA LEU A 142 8.00 1.14 14.53
C LEU A 142 9.26 2.01 14.50
N CYS A 143 10.02 2.04 15.60
CA CYS A 143 11.39 2.53 15.54
C CYS A 143 12.28 1.53 14.80
N TYR A 144 13.42 1.98 14.31
CA TYR A 144 14.39 1.14 13.60
C TYR A 144 14.71 -0.18 14.32
N ASN A 145 14.97 -0.14 15.63
CA ASN A 145 15.35 -1.32 16.40
C ASN A 145 14.21 -2.35 16.47
N CYS A 146 12.99 -1.93 16.77
CA CYS A 146 11.82 -2.81 16.79
C CYS A 146 11.51 -3.37 15.39
N HIS A 147 11.59 -2.55 14.35
CA HIS A 147 11.39 -3.01 12.97
C HIS A 147 12.42 -4.09 12.57
N LYS A 148 13.69 -3.91 12.96
CA LYS A 148 14.74 -4.90 12.73
C LYS A 148 14.42 -6.23 13.43
N GLN A 149 13.98 -6.20 14.68
CA GLN A 149 13.58 -7.40 15.43
C GLN A 149 12.38 -8.11 14.78
N VAL A 150 11.33 -7.36 14.41
CA VAL A 150 10.15 -7.90 13.70
C VAL A 150 10.58 -8.56 12.38
N THR A 151 11.45 -7.91 11.61
CA THR A 151 11.98 -8.46 10.35
C THR A 151 12.71 -9.79 10.57
N LEU A 152 13.53 -9.90 11.62
CA LEU A 152 14.24 -11.13 11.95
C LEU A 152 13.27 -12.25 12.36
N ASN A 153 12.26 -11.92 13.18
CA ASN A 153 11.24 -12.88 13.61
C ASN A 153 10.41 -13.39 12.43
N ASN A 154 9.97 -12.51 11.53
CA ASN A 154 9.24 -12.89 10.32
C ASN A 154 10.06 -13.82 9.43
N LYS A 155 11.37 -13.56 9.26
CA LYS A 155 12.27 -14.45 8.50
C LYS A 155 12.41 -15.82 9.17
N ARG A 156 12.48 -15.87 10.50
CA ARG A 156 12.56 -17.14 11.25
C ARG A 156 11.27 -17.94 11.11
N GLN A 157 10.11 -17.33 11.30
CA GLN A 157 8.81 -17.97 11.15
C GLN A 157 8.62 -18.54 9.74
N LYS A 158 8.92 -17.75 8.70
CA LYS A 158 8.84 -18.22 7.31
C LYS A 158 9.70 -19.47 7.06
N ARG A 159 10.91 -19.54 7.62
CA ARG A 159 11.77 -20.72 7.50
C ARG A 159 11.21 -21.94 8.22
N LEU A 160 10.54 -21.75 9.35
CA LEU A 160 9.92 -22.84 10.09
C LEU A 160 8.72 -23.41 9.34
N MET A 161 7.89 -22.56 8.72
CA MET A 161 6.74 -23.01 7.92
C MET A 161 7.16 -23.83 6.69
N ILE A 162 8.23 -23.41 6.00
CA ILE A 162 8.76 -24.18 4.86
C ILE A 162 9.23 -25.57 5.31
N LYS A 163 9.86 -25.68 6.49
CA LYS A 163 10.37 -26.97 7.01
C LYS A 163 9.28 -27.92 7.53
N SER A 164 8.06 -27.44 7.77
CA SER A 164 6.94 -28.27 8.22
C SER A 164 6.10 -28.82 7.08
N GLU A 165 6.38 -28.40 5.84
CA GLU A 165 5.70 -28.85 4.61
C GLU A 165 6.55 -29.88 3.82
N ASP A 166 7.78 -30.15 4.28
CA ASP A 166 8.70 -31.20 3.81
C ASP A 166 8.63 -32.43 4.74
#